data_AF-A0A5R8YQN3-F1
#
_entry.id   AF-A0A5R8YQN3-F1
#
_cell.length_a   1.000
_cell.length_b   1.000
_cell.length_c   1.000
_cell.angle_alpha   90.00
_cell.angle_beta   90.00
_cell.angle_gamma   90.00
#
_symmetry.space_group_name_H-M   'P 1'
#
loop_
_entity.id
_entity.type
_entity.pdbx_description
1 polymer ?
#
loop_
_entity_poly.entity_id
_entity_poly.type
_entity_poly.pdbx_seq_one_letter_code
_entity_poly.pdbx_strand_id
1 'polypeptide(L)'
;MCSPYGFTRSPTQEPATLSWSGGGWMVGDRPLPGPPRPADVEELRPLRGLTVEWPAQPVAAALEPVIALAAAGVPLTCPDPPAWVREADPVLAGLAAAWTPEPGDGTPASVADLRREEHSVRLRRHALRAGGVAVSPAPVTVVMATRRPQYVGDALRQMARQRGVDFEVVVALHGFPAARVRSSIEEFPRPVTVVEAAEETPLGTVLNEAAARASTGIVAKWDDDDWYGPEHLSDLLLAMTYSGADLVGTAPEFFYLQPLDVTIRRTDYSSEVWTDHVAGGTILLGRALLEEVGGFGPQDRGEDAHLRRSVEEAGGRIYRTHGLGYVLRRSLSADHTWNLPLAHFLRVATNQWRGFRPSLLLDTP
;
A
#
# COMPACT_ATOMS: atom_id res chain seq x y z
N MET A 1 -2.00 6.04 19.25
CA MET A 1 -2.05 6.58 17.88
C MET A 1 -3.36 6.12 17.23
N CYS A 2 -4.03 6.98 16.46
CA CYS A 2 -5.23 6.59 15.74
C CYS A 2 -4.84 5.81 14.47
N SER A 3 -5.50 4.68 14.20
CA SER A 3 -5.34 3.99 12.90
C SER A 3 -5.78 4.94 11.77
N PRO A 4 -5.17 4.86 10.58
CA PRO A 4 -5.59 5.65 9.44
C PRO A 4 -7.06 5.42 9.10
N TYR A 5 -7.73 6.50 8.70
CA TYR A 5 -9.05 6.42 8.08
C TYR A 5 -8.89 6.40 6.56
N GLY A 6 -9.69 5.56 5.90
CA GLY A 6 -9.69 5.44 4.45
C GLY A 6 -9.94 6.75 3.73
N PHE A 7 -9.64 6.80 2.44
CA PHE A 7 -9.85 8.03 1.67
C PHE A 7 -11.33 8.35 1.52
N THR A 8 -11.72 9.58 1.90
CA THR A 8 -12.93 10.22 1.38
C THR A 8 -12.65 10.63 -0.06
N ARG A 9 -12.99 9.79 -1.05
CA ARG A 9 -12.59 9.98 -2.46
C ARG A 9 -13.05 11.31 -3.07
N SER A 10 -14.18 11.83 -2.60
CA SER A 10 -14.72 13.13 -2.99
C SER A 10 -15.03 13.93 -1.72
N PRO A 11 -14.07 14.71 -1.18
CA PRO A 11 -14.31 15.54 0.00
C PRO A 11 -15.40 16.58 -0.32
N THR A 12 -16.27 16.86 0.65
CA THR A 12 -17.44 17.73 0.49
C THR A 12 -17.24 19.14 1.02
N GLN A 13 -16.11 19.41 1.66
CA GLN A 13 -15.74 20.70 2.23
C GLN A 13 -14.35 21.14 1.77
N GLU A 14 -14.17 22.45 1.65
CA GLU A 14 -12.89 23.09 1.32
C GLU A 14 -11.85 22.88 2.44
N PRO A 15 -10.56 23.15 2.18
CA PRO A 15 -9.55 23.12 3.23
C PRO A 15 -9.90 24.06 4.39
N ALA A 16 -9.66 23.61 5.62
CA ALA A 16 -9.77 24.44 6.82
C ALA A 16 -8.39 24.80 7.38
N THR A 17 -8.33 25.84 8.21
CA THR A 17 -7.09 26.23 8.90
C THR A 17 -6.97 25.48 10.23
N LEU A 18 -5.79 24.89 10.46
CA LEU A 18 -5.33 24.39 11.75
C LEU A 18 -4.36 25.42 12.34
N SER A 19 -4.82 26.23 13.30
CA SER A 19 -4.04 27.33 13.87
C SER A 19 -3.67 27.10 15.33
N TRP A 20 -2.51 27.61 15.72
CA TRP A 20 -2.07 27.58 17.11
C TRP A 20 -2.52 28.84 17.86
N SER A 21 -3.40 28.68 18.85
CA SER A 21 -3.91 29.79 19.67
C SER A 21 -4.14 29.35 21.12
N GLY A 22 -3.92 30.26 22.07
CA GLY A 22 -4.19 29.98 23.49
C GLY A 22 -3.40 28.80 24.07
N GLY A 23 -2.28 28.41 23.46
CA GLY A 23 -1.47 27.26 23.88
C GLY A 23 -1.96 25.90 23.37
N GLY A 24 -2.85 25.87 22.39
CA GLY A 24 -3.33 24.64 21.75
C GLY A 24 -3.68 24.82 20.28
N TRP A 25 -4.05 23.70 19.64
CA TRP A 25 -4.47 23.68 18.25
C TRP A 25 -5.98 23.92 18.12
N MET A 26 -6.36 24.68 17.10
CA MET A 26 -7.74 25.01 16.75
C MET A 26 -7.99 24.67 15.28
N VAL A 27 -9.12 24.03 14.96
CA VAL A 27 -9.61 23.88 13.58
C VAL A 27 -10.80 24.81 13.43
N GLY A 28 -10.60 25.95 12.76
CA GLY A 28 -11.52 27.08 12.88
C GLY A 28 -11.63 27.51 14.35
N ASP A 29 -12.86 27.54 14.90
CA ASP A 29 -13.12 27.90 16.30
C ASP A 29 -13.17 26.68 17.26
N ARG A 30 -12.92 25.46 16.75
CA ARG A 30 -13.01 24.24 17.55
C ARG A 30 -11.63 23.80 18.07
N PRO A 31 -11.45 23.62 19.40
CA PRO A 31 -10.23 23.06 19.95
C PRO A 31 -9.96 21.65 19.43
N LEU A 32 -8.72 21.37 19.06
CA LEU A 32 -8.23 20.04 18.73
C LEU A 32 -7.30 19.54 19.86
N PRO A 33 -7.67 18.48 20.59
CA PRO A 33 -6.83 17.94 21.65
C PRO A 33 -5.53 17.34 21.09
N GLY A 34 -4.46 17.44 21.85
CA GLY A 34 -3.20 16.75 21.58
C GLY A 34 -3.01 15.56 22.53
N PRO A 35 -2.89 14.31 22.05
CA PRO A 35 -3.06 13.85 20.66
C PRO A 35 -4.54 13.77 20.21
N PRO A 36 -4.83 13.85 18.90
CA PRO A 36 -6.19 13.73 18.37
C PRO A 36 -6.76 12.32 18.59
N ARG A 37 -8.03 12.25 18.97
CA ARG A 37 -8.78 10.99 19.14
C ARG A 37 -9.41 10.57 17.81
N PRO A 38 -9.84 9.30 17.66
CA PRO A 38 -10.49 8.83 16.44
C PRO A 38 -11.70 9.68 16.00
N ALA A 39 -12.55 10.10 16.95
CA ALA A 39 -13.68 10.98 16.67
C ALA A 39 -13.24 12.37 16.15
N ASP A 40 -12.11 12.89 16.66
CA ASP A 40 -11.60 14.18 16.20
C ASP A 40 -11.14 14.09 14.73
N VAL A 41 -10.53 12.96 14.33
CA VAL A 41 -10.12 12.68 12.94
C VAL A 41 -11.34 12.45 12.04
N GLU A 42 -12.34 11.72 12.53
CA GLU A 42 -13.57 11.44 11.79
C GLU A 42 -14.30 12.72 11.39
N GLU A 43 -14.38 13.70 12.30
CA GLU A 43 -14.98 15.02 12.03
C GLU A 43 -14.23 15.83 10.96
N LEU A 44 -12.95 15.54 10.71
CA LEU A 44 -12.14 16.21 9.68
C LEU A 44 -12.29 15.58 8.29
N ARG A 45 -12.88 14.39 8.17
CA ARG A 45 -12.98 13.64 6.90
C ARG A 45 -13.72 14.34 5.76
N PRO A 46 -14.72 15.21 6.00
CA PRO A 46 -15.35 15.98 4.94
C PRO A 46 -14.40 17.00 4.30
N LEU A 47 -13.37 17.45 5.00
CA LEU A 47 -12.43 18.46 4.54
C LEU A 47 -11.48 17.91 3.48
N ARG A 48 -11.14 18.76 2.50
CA ARG A 48 -10.07 18.49 1.54
C ARG A 48 -8.69 18.38 2.20
N GLY A 49 -8.47 19.09 3.30
CA GLY A 49 -7.24 19.03 4.08
C GLY A 49 -7.17 20.15 5.11
N LEU A 50 -6.05 20.23 5.83
CA LEU A 50 -5.79 21.31 6.77
C LEU A 50 -4.57 22.12 6.34
N THR A 51 -4.73 23.45 6.32
CA THR A 51 -3.60 24.39 6.22
C THR A 51 -3.08 24.66 7.62
N VAL A 52 -1.83 24.27 7.89
CA VAL A 52 -1.21 24.36 9.22
C VAL A 52 -0.57 25.74 9.40
N GLU A 53 -1.07 26.49 10.37
CA GLU A 53 -0.50 27.76 10.83
C GLU A 53 0.24 27.55 12.15
N TRP A 54 1.54 27.32 12.02
CA TRP A 54 2.43 27.04 13.16
C TRP A 54 2.65 28.27 14.06
N PRO A 55 2.94 28.07 15.37
CA PRO A 55 3.41 29.16 16.20
C PRO A 55 4.73 29.73 15.66
N ALA A 56 4.87 31.05 15.74
CA ALA A 56 6.07 31.76 15.27
C ALA A 56 7.34 31.36 16.02
N GLN A 57 7.21 30.98 17.29
CA GLN A 57 8.31 30.50 18.12
C GLN A 57 8.21 28.99 18.33
N PRO A 58 9.33 28.29 18.59
CA PRO A 58 9.32 26.85 18.84
C PRO A 58 8.43 26.48 20.02
N VAL A 59 7.50 25.56 19.80
CA VAL A 59 6.68 24.95 20.85
C VAL A 59 6.73 23.44 20.70
N ALA A 60 7.39 22.75 21.65
CA ALA A 60 7.59 21.30 21.56
C ALA A 60 6.27 20.52 21.40
N ALA A 61 5.23 20.94 22.13
CA ALA A 61 3.91 20.31 22.10
C ALA A 61 3.12 20.55 20.79
N ALA A 62 3.59 21.43 19.90
CA ALA A 62 2.89 21.72 18.65
C ALA A 62 3.12 20.64 17.57
N LEU A 63 4.27 19.95 17.57
CA LEU A 63 4.59 18.96 16.53
C LEU A 63 3.76 17.68 16.63
N GLU A 64 3.61 17.14 17.84
CA GLU A 64 3.01 15.83 18.05
C GLU A 64 1.57 15.73 17.50
N PRO A 65 0.66 16.70 17.70
CA PRO A 65 -0.68 16.63 17.12
C PRO A 65 -0.69 16.65 15.58
N VAL A 66 0.22 17.40 14.96
CA VAL A 66 0.35 17.47 13.50
C VAL A 66 0.86 16.15 12.93
N ILE A 67 1.87 15.55 13.58
CA ILE A 67 2.36 14.21 13.24
C ILE A 67 1.23 13.18 13.40
N ALA A 68 0.46 13.25 14.48
CA ALA A 68 -0.65 12.33 14.72
C ALA A 68 -1.77 12.47 13.67
N LEU A 69 -2.09 13.69 13.20
CA LEU A 69 -3.02 13.93 12.11
C LEU A 69 -2.51 13.34 10.78
N ALA A 70 -1.24 13.56 10.45
CA ALA A 70 -0.60 12.97 9.27
C ALA A 70 -0.64 11.43 9.34
N ALA A 71 -0.29 10.85 10.49
CA ALA A 71 -0.33 9.41 10.72
C ALA A 71 -1.76 8.83 10.58
N ALA A 72 -2.78 9.60 10.94
CA ALA A 72 -4.18 9.24 10.77
C ALA A 72 -4.70 9.40 9.31
N GLY A 73 -3.87 9.90 8.40
CA GLY A 73 -4.21 10.09 6.99
C GLY A 73 -4.90 11.42 6.65
N VAL A 74 -4.89 12.39 7.56
CA VAL A 74 -5.41 13.74 7.29
C VAL A 74 -4.43 14.47 6.35
N PRO A 75 -4.85 14.94 5.17
CA PRO A 75 -3.98 15.73 4.30
C PRO A 75 -3.65 17.07 4.95
N LEU A 76 -2.37 17.41 5.03
CA LEU A 76 -1.87 18.64 5.62
C LEU A 76 -1.05 19.44 4.61
N THR A 77 -1.16 20.77 4.64
CA THR A 77 -0.33 21.68 3.84
C THR A 77 0.20 22.82 4.70
N CYS A 78 1.37 23.33 4.37
CA CYS A 78 1.94 24.53 4.96
C CYS A 78 2.92 25.14 3.95
N PRO A 79 2.53 26.16 3.16
CA PRO A 79 3.37 26.71 2.10
C PRO A 79 4.73 27.24 2.56
N ASP A 80 4.80 27.80 3.77
CA ASP A 80 6.06 28.26 4.38
C ASP A 80 6.15 27.80 5.85
N PRO A 81 6.58 26.56 6.11
CA PRO A 81 6.75 26.04 7.46
C PRO A 81 7.87 26.83 8.16
N PRO A 82 7.72 27.29 9.42
CA PRO A 82 8.74 28.11 10.07
C PRO A 82 10.07 27.37 10.25
N ALA A 83 11.17 28.12 10.39
CA ALA A 83 12.53 27.56 10.46
C ALA A 83 12.67 26.44 11.50
N TRP A 84 12.07 26.62 12.67
CA TRP A 84 12.13 25.62 13.74
C TRP A 84 11.42 24.30 13.39
N VAL A 85 10.37 24.33 12.56
CA VAL A 85 9.71 23.10 12.06
C VAL A 85 10.59 22.42 11.02
N ARG A 86 11.19 23.19 10.11
CA ARG A 86 12.15 22.67 9.11
C ARG A 86 13.36 22.02 9.78
N GLU A 87 13.81 22.56 10.91
CA GLU A 87 14.91 21.98 11.70
C GLU A 87 14.48 20.74 12.49
N ALA A 88 13.29 20.76 13.10
CA ALA A 88 12.80 19.66 13.93
C ALA A 88 12.37 18.44 13.10
N ASP A 89 11.69 18.66 11.97
CA ASP A 89 11.25 17.61 11.06
C ASP A 89 11.27 18.11 9.59
N PRO A 90 12.45 18.05 8.94
CA PRO A 90 12.61 18.57 7.57
C PRO A 90 11.77 17.83 6.54
N VAL A 91 11.47 16.54 6.76
CA VAL A 91 10.68 15.73 5.83
C VAL A 91 9.21 16.10 5.93
N LEU A 92 8.65 16.21 7.13
CA LEU A 92 7.28 16.70 7.32
C LEU A 92 7.11 18.10 6.74
N ALA A 93 8.04 19.01 7.03
CA ALA A 93 8.02 20.37 6.53
C ALA A 93 8.05 20.41 4.99
N GLY A 94 8.95 19.64 4.37
CA GLY A 94 9.08 19.56 2.92
C GLY A 94 7.84 18.98 2.26
N LEU A 95 7.26 17.89 2.80
CA LEU A 95 6.03 17.30 2.28
C LEU A 95 4.86 18.28 2.39
N ALA A 96 4.66 18.92 3.55
CA ALA A 96 3.58 19.89 3.77
C ALA A 96 3.68 21.10 2.83
N ALA A 97 4.89 21.57 2.53
CA ALA A 97 5.11 22.69 1.60
C ALA A 97 4.95 22.29 0.12
N ALA A 98 5.18 21.01 -0.22
CA ALA A 98 5.16 20.53 -1.60
C ALA A 98 3.77 20.35 -2.20
N TRP A 99 2.70 20.44 -1.40
CA TRP A 99 1.34 20.28 -1.86
C TRP A 99 0.51 21.53 -1.61
N THR A 100 -0.06 22.09 -2.68
CA THR A 100 -1.10 23.11 -2.60
C THR A 100 -2.44 22.45 -2.92
N PRO A 101 -3.46 22.55 -2.05
CA PRO A 101 -4.78 22.00 -2.32
C PRO A 101 -5.38 22.62 -3.58
N GLU A 102 -5.76 21.78 -4.53
CA GLU A 102 -6.53 22.17 -5.71
C GLU A 102 -7.99 21.76 -5.55
N PRO A 103 -8.94 22.57 -6.07
CA PRO A 103 -10.34 22.19 -6.07
C PRO A 103 -10.54 20.93 -6.92
N GLY A 104 -11.31 19.98 -6.38
CA GLY A 104 -11.78 18.83 -7.13
C GLY A 104 -13.00 19.20 -7.98
N ASP A 105 -13.36 18.33 -8.91
CA ASP A 105 -14.59 18.47 -9.70
C ASP A 105 -15.84 17.91 -8.99
N GLY A 106 -15.70 17.50 -7.72
CA GLY A 106 -16.77 16.91 -6.91
C GLY A 106 -17.12 15.47 -7.30
N THR A 107 -16.36 14.85 -8.21
CA THR A 107 -16.59 13.48 -8.66
C THR A 107 -15.50 12.53 -8.17
N PRO A 108 -15.76 11.21 -8.11
CA PRO A 108 -14.72 10.23 -7.80
C PRO A 108 -13.59 10.18 -8.86
N ALA A 109 -13.81 10.77 -10.04
CA ALA A 109 -12.84 10.83 -11.14
C ALA A 109 -11.87 12.02 -11.03
N SER A 110 -12.05 12.90 -10.05
CA SER A 110 -11.20 14.05 -9.79
C SER A 110 -9.72 13.66 -9.65
N VAL A 111 -8.89 14.15 -10.59
CA VAL A 111 -7.43 13.95 -10.53
C VAL A 111 -6.83 14.77 -9.38
N ALA A 112 -7.39 15.93 -9.05
CA ALA A 112 -6.98 16.71 -7.88
C ALA A 112 -7.18 15.92 -6.57
N ASP A 113 -8.28 15.16 -6.46
CA ASP A 113 -8.52 14.31 -5.30
C ASP A 113 -7.59 13.09 -5.28
N LEU A 114 -7.23 12.52 -6.42
CA LEU A 114 -6.15 11.52 -6.48
C LEU A 114 -4.81 12.09 -5.98
N ARG A 115 -4.42 13.30 -6.40
CA ARG A 115 -3.18 13.95 -5.94
C ARG A 115 -3.19 14.22 -4.44
N ARG A 116 -4.34 14.61 -3.88
CA ARG A 116 -4.56 14.76 -2.44
C ARG A 116 -4.38 13.45 -1.68
N GLU A 117 -4.91 12.34 -2.21
CA GLU A 117 -4.74 11.01 -1.60
C GLU A 117 -3.28 10.55 -1.63
N GLU A 118 -2.58 10.72 -2.76
CA GLU A 118 -1.16 10.41 -2.90
C GLU A 118 -0.30 11.23 -1.92
N HIS A 119 -0.63 12.51 -1.75
CA HIS A 119 -0.01 13.38 -0.77
C HIS A 119 -0.23 12.91 0.68
N SER A 120 -1.48 12.58 1.02
CA SER A 120 -1.82 12.03 2.34
C SER A 120 -1.03 10.75 2.65
N VAL A 121 -0.86 9.83 1.69
CA VAL A 121 -0.04 8.63 1.89
C VAL A 121 1.41 8.99 2.22
N ARG A 122 2.02 9.93 1.49
CA ARG A 122 3.41 10.34 1.72
C ARG A 122 3.61 10.93 3.12
N LEU A 123 2.73 11.84 3.53
CA LEU A 123 2.71 12.40 4.88
C LEU A 123 2.56 11.30 5.94
N ARG A 124 1.60 10.41 5.73
CA ARG A 124 1.32 9.31 6.66
C ARG A 124 2.49 8.37 6.82
N ARG A 125 3.14 7.96 5.73
CA ARG A 125 4.33 7.09 5.77
C ARG A 125 5.43 7.70 6.63
N HIS A 126 5.71 8.98 6.43
CA HIS A 126 6.68 9.72 7.25
C HIS A 126 6.24 9.75 8.72
N ALA A 127 5.01 10.19 8.99
CA ALA A 127 4.50 10.37 10.34
C ALA A 127 4.42 9.07 11.16
N LEU A 128 4.05 7.95 10.54
CA LEU A 128 4.03 6.65 11.21
C LEU A 128 5.46 6.24 11.62
N ARG A 129 6.44 6.40 10.73
CA ARG A 129 7.84 6.06 11.00
C ARG A 129 8.46 6.99 12.05
N ALA A 130 8.23 8.29 11.93
CA ALA A 130 8.72 9.30 12.88
C ALA A 130 8.05 9.16 14.25
N GLY A 131 6.76 8.81 14.29
CA GLY A 131 5.97 8.58 15.51
C GLY A 131 6.28 7.27 16.22
N GLY A 132 7.34 6.55 15.84
CA GLY A 132 7.78 5.34 16.52
C GLY A 132 6.89 4.12 16.27
N VAL A 133 6.01 4.15 15.25
CA VAL A 133 5.51 2.89 14.66
C VAL A 133 6.70 2.31 13.93
N ALA A 134 7.54 1.62 14.70
CA ALA A 134 8.54 0.76 14.15
C ALA A 134 7.76 -0.23 13.28
N VAL A 135 7.94 -0.10 11.96
CA VAL A 135 7.97 -1.29 11.13
C VAL A 135 8.95 -2.17 11.86
N SER A 136 8.45 -3.17 12.60
CA SER A 136 9.33 -4.09 13.29
C SER A 136 10.34 -4.51 12.23
N PRO A 137 11.66 -4.42 12.49
CA PRO A 137 12.66 -4.85 11.52
C PRO A 137 12.58 -6.36 11.25
N ALA A 138 11.51 -7.04 11.71
CA ALA A 138 11.06 -8.35 11.29
C ALA A 138 11.25 -8.46 9.77
N PRO A 139 12.29 -9.20 9.35
CA PRO A 139 12.56 -9.36 7.94
C PRO A 139 11.36 -10.03 7.29
N VAL A 140 11.10 -9.71 6.03
CA VAL A 140 10.02 -10.33 5.25
C VAL A 140 10.63 -11.37 4.32
N THR A 141 9.97 -12.51 4.16
CA THR A 141 10.24 -13.40 3.03
C THR A 141 9.23 -13.09 1.94
N VAL A 142 9.71 -12.57 0.81
CA VAL A 142 8.89 -12.37 -0.39
C VAL A 142 8.84 -13.69 -1.16
N VAL A 143 7.65 -14.23 -1.37
CA VAL A 143 7.40 -15.47 -2.10
C VAL A 143 6.77 -15.14 -3.44
N MET A 144 7.42 -15.59 -4.52
CA MET A 144 6.93 -15.43 -5.89
C MET A 144 6.98 -16.78 -6.61
N ALA A 145 5.86 -17.20 -7.19
CA ALA A 145 5.82 -18.33 -8.11
C ALA A 145 5.62 -17.84 -9.54
N THR A 146 6.27 -18.48 -10.52
CA THR A 146 6.18 -18.06 -11.92
C THR A 146 6.29 -19.25 -12.86
N ARG A 147 5.50 -19.25 -13.95
CA ARG A 147 5.67 -20.11 -15.13
C ARG A 147 6.33 -19.36 -16.30
N ARG A 148 6.80 -18.12 -16.05
CA ARG A 148 7.10 -17.09 -17.06
C ARG A 148 8.51 -16.55 -16.83
N PRO A 149 9.57 -17.26 -17.29
CA PRO A 149 10.96 -16.89 -17.02
C PRO A 149 11.28 -15.42 -17.37
N GLN A 150 10.65 -14.89 -18.40
CA GLN A 150 10.83 -13.51 -18.86
C GLN A 150 10.38 -12.43 -17.85
N TYR A 151 9.56 -12.76 -16.86
CA TYR A 151 9.08 -11.81 -15.85
C TYR A 151 9.95 -11.77 -14.58
N VAL A 152 10.81 -12.77 -14.36
CA VAL A 152 11.65 -12.84 -13.16
C VAL A 152 12.58 -11.65 -13.02
N GLY A 153 13.25 -11.25 -14.10
CA GLY A 153 14.16 -10.10 -14.07
C GLY A 153 13.45 -8.79 -13.73
N ASP A 154 12.26 -8.56 -14.31
CA ASP A 154 11.44 -7.39 -14.04
C ASP A 154 10.95 -7.36 -12.59
N ALA A 155 10.44 -8.49 -12.08
CA ALA A 155 9.97 -8.61 -10.70
C ALA A 155 11.11 -8.36 -9.70
N LEU A 156 12.29 -8.97 -9.89
CA LEU A 156 13.45 -8.75 -9.03
C LEU A 156 13.95 -7.30 -9.08
N ARG A 157 13.90 -6.63 -10.24
CA ARG A 157 14.20 -5.20 -10.32
C ARG A 157 13.21 -4.34 -9.53
N GLN A 158 11.93 -4.68 -9.52
CA GLN A 158 10.94 -3.98 -8.69
C GLN A 158 11.16 -4.24 -7.19
N MET A 159 11.47 -5.48 -6.81
CA MET A 159 11.82 -5.84 -5.43
C MET A 159 13.07 -5.10 -4.96
N ALA A 160 14.10 -4.97 -5.80
CA ALA A 160 15.36 -4.29 -5.44
C ALA A 160 15.15 -2.80 -5.10
N ARG A 161 14.05 -2.20 -5.56
CA ARG A 161 13.67 -0.81 -5.29
C ARG A 161 12.87 -0.64 -4.00
N GLN A 162 12.52 -1.72 -3.28
CA GLN A 162 11.81 -1.62 -2.02
C GLN A 162 12.65 -0.91 -0.94
N ARG A 163 12.03 0.03 -0.22
CA ARG A 163 12.64 0.92 0.77
C ARG A 163 11.97 0.73 2.14
N GLY A 164 12.71 1.01 3.21
CA GLY A 164 12.17 0.99 4.58
C GLY A 164 11.79 -0.41 5.08
N VAL A 165 12.36 -1.46 4.49
CA VAL A 165 12.10 -2.87 4.81
C VAL A 165 13.33 -3.71 4.55
N ASP A 166 13.59 -4.68 5.43
CA ASP A 166 14.55 -5.74 5.19
C ASP A 166 13.83 -7.02 4.77
N PHE A 167 14.39 -7.71 3.78
CA PHE A 167 13.72 -8.88 3.20
C PHE A 167 14.68 -9.78 2.42
N GLU A 168 14.26 -11.04 2.32
CA GLU A 168 14.80 -12.07 1.43
C GLU A 168 13.74 -12.47 0.38
N VAL A 169 14.14 -13.15 -0.69
CA VAL A 169 13.23 -13.60 -1.74
C VAL A 169 13.30 -15.12 -1.89
N VAL A 170 12.15 -15.76 -2.05
CA VAL A 170 12.04 -17.13 -2.54
C VAL A 170 11.33 -17.10 -3.90
N VAL A 171 12.02 -17.52 -4.95
CA VAL A 171 11.47 -17.62 -6.30
C VAL A 171 11.21 -19.08 -6.64
N ALA A 172 9.94 -19.44 -6.80
CA ALA A 172 9.54 -20.73 -7.32
C ALA A 172 9.34 -20.70 -8.84
N LEU A 173 10.18 -21.45 -9.54
CA LEU A 173 10.20 -21.64 -10.97
C LEU A 173 9.32 -22.86 -11.30
N HIS A 174 8.12 -22.59 -11.78
CA HIS A 174 7.10 -23.59 -12.04
C HIS A 174 7.22 -24.10 -13.47
N GLY A 175 7.72 -25.32 -13.64
CA GLY A 175 7.87 -25.99 -14.93
C GLY A 175 9.09 -25.56 -15.76
N PHE A 176 10.09 -24.90 -15.15
CA PHE A 176 11.33 -24.56 -15.87
C PHE A 176 12.56 -24.48 -14.94
N PRO A 177 13.78 -24.74 -15.46
CA PRO A 177 14.98 -24.81 -14.64
C PRO A 177 15.58 -23.42 -14.34
N ALA A 178 16.28 -23.30 -13.21
CA ALA A 178 16.97 -22.11 -12.71
C ALA A 178 17.98 -21.52 -13.68
N ALA A 179 18.56 -22.36 -14.56
CA ALA A 179 19.46 -21.91 -15.62
C ALA A 179 18.84 -20.83 -16.52
N ARG A 180 17.50 -20.76 -16.64
CA ARG A 180 16.79 -19.77 -17.46
C ARG A 180 16.78 -18.36 -16.86
N VAL A 181 17.02 -18.24 -15.54
CA VAL A 181 16.90 -16.97 -14.80
C VAL A 181 18.14 -16.65 -13.97
N ARG A 182 19.20 -17.45 -14.09
CA ARG A 182 20.43 -17.34 -13.30
C ARG A 182 20.99 -15.92 -13.25
N SER A 183 21.09 -15.24 -14.40
CA SER A 183 21.61 -13.87 -14.46
C SER A 183 20.78 -12.90 -13.62
N SER A 184 19.45 -12.98 -13.70
CA SER A 184 18.54 -12.14 -12.91
C SER A 184 18.70 -12.37 -11.40
N ILE A 185 18.97 -13.61 -11.00
CA ILE A 185 19.19 -13.98 -9.60
C ILE A 185 20.54 -13.45 -9.11
N GLU A 186 21.59 -13.59 -9.91
CA GLU A 186 22.95 -13.12 -9.59
C GLU A 186 23.05 -11.59 -9.53
N GLU A 187 22.25 -10.86 -10.32
CA GLU A 187 22.18 -9.40 -10.32
C GLU A 187 21.40 -8.82 -9.12
N PHE A 188 20.61 -9.63 -8.42
CA PHE A 188 19.76 -9.15 -7.34
C PHE A 188 20.57 -8.92 -6.04
N PRO A 189 20.43 -7.76 -5.37
CA PRO A 189 21.36 -7.36 -4.31
C PRO A 189 21.07 -7.98 -2.93
N ARG A 190 20.11 -8.90 -2.81
CA ARG A 190 19.65 -9.49 -1.53
C ARG A 190 19.60 -11.01 -1.63
N PRO A 191 19.49 -11.75 -0.50
CA PRO A 191 19.38 -13.20 -0.53
C PRO A 191 18.20 -13.69 -1.38
N VAL A 192 18.48 -14.65 -2.26
CA VAL A 192 17.46 -15.34 -3.07
C VAL A 192 17.60 -16.84 -2.90
N THR A 193 16.50 -17.49 -2.55
CA THR A 193 16.35 -18.94 -2.62
C THR A 193 15.53 -19.30 -3.85
N VAL A 194 16.00 -20.29 -4.62
CA VAL A 194 15.29 -20.77 -5.81
C VAL A 194 14.68 -22.14 -5.54
N VAL A 195 13.44 -22.33 -5.97
CA VAL A 195 12.72 -23.61 -5.95
C VAL A 195 12.35 -23.97 -7.37
N GLU A 196 12.70 -25.17 -7.83
CA GLU A 196 12.19 -25.70 -9.08
C GLU A 196 11.02 -26.63 -8.77
N ALA A 197 9.85 -26.36 -9.36
CA ALA A 197 8.65 -27.18 -9.23
C ALA A 197 8.27 -27.78 -10.59
N ALA A 198 7.67 -28.98 -10.58
CA ALA A 198 7.16 -29.62 -11.79
C ALA A 198 6.01 -28.81 -12.41
N GLU A 199 5.79 -28.95 -13.71
CA GLU A 199 4.79 -28.18 -14.46
C GLU A 199 3.34 -28.51 -14.05
N GLU A 200 3.14 -29.73 -13.54
CA GLU A 200 1.87 -30.30 -13.12
C GLU A 200 1.55 -30.01 -11.65
N THR A 201 2.48 -29.41 -10.90
CA THR A 201 2.26 -29.08 -9.48
C THR A 201 1.24 -27.94 -9.37
N PRO A 202 0.17 -28.08 -8.56
CA PRO A 202 -0.80 -27.00 -8.39
C PRO A 202 -0.15 -25.70 -7.88
N LEU A 203 -0.58 -24.55 -8.40
CA LEU A 203 0.03 -23.24 -8.08
C LEU A 203 0.14 -22.98 -6.58
N GLY A 204 -0.94 -23.22 -5.82
CA GLY A 204 -0.89 -23.03 -4.37
C GLY A 204 0.11 -23.96 -3.67
N THR A 205 0.29 -25.18 -4.17
CA THR A 205 1.35 -26.09 -3.67
C THR A 205 2.73 -25.51 -3.95
N VAL A 206 2.98 -24.96 -5.14
CA VAL A 206 4.25 -24.29 -5.48
C VAL A 206 4.53 -23.09 -4.56
N LEU A 207 3.51 -22.27 -4.28
CA LEU A 207 3.61 -21.15 -3.34
C LEU A 207 3.90 -21.63 -1.91
N ASN A 208 3.25 -22.71 -1.46
CA ASN A 208 3.50 -23.30 -0.15
C ASN A 208 4.92 -23.88 -0.03
N GLU A 209 5.42 -24.56 -1.07
CA GLU A 209 6.81 -25.02 -1.11
C GLU A 209 7.80 -23.87 -0.99
N ALA A 210 7.54 -22.75 -1.66
CA ALA A 210 8.35 -21.55 -1.53
C ALA A 210 8.25 -20.93 -0.12
N ALA A 211 7.04 -20.81 0.42
CA ALA A 211 6.82 -20.28 1.77
C ALA A 211 7.47 -21.14 2.85
N ALA A 212 7.53 -22.46 2.68
CA ALA A 212 8.22 -23.37 3.60
C ALA A 212 9.74 -23.15 3.68
N ARG A 213 10.32 -22.38 2.74
CA ARG A 213 11.74 -21.99 2.76
C ARG A 213 11.98 -20.61 3.36
N ALA A 214 10.93 -19.92 3.80
CA ALA A 214 11.04 -18.64 4.48
C ALA A 214 11.87 -18.77 5.77
N SER A 215 12.91 -17.95 5.91
CA SER A 215 13.70 -17.88 7.14
C SER A 215 13.14 -16.90 8.17
N THR A 216 12.11 -16.15 7.79
CA THR A 216 11.58 -15.02 8.56
C THR A 216 10.22 -15.31 9.20
N GLY A 217 9.73 -14.38 10.03
CA GLY A 217 8.42 -14.51 10.69
C GLY A 217 7.23 -14.04 9.85
N ILE A 218 7.47 -13.39 8.71
CA ILE A 218 6.45 -12.73 7.89
C ILE A 218 6.63 -13.15 6.43
N VAL A 219 5.54 -13.56 5.79
CA VAL A 219 5.54 -13.92 4.36
C VAL A 219 4.72 -12.89 3.58
N ALA A 220 5.27 -12.43 2.45
CA ALA A 220 4.57 -11.58 1.50
C ALA A 220 4.50 -12.28 0.13
N LYS A 221 3.31 -12.40 -0.44
CA LYS A 221 3.12 -12.88 -1.82
C LYS A 221 3.46 -11.78 -2.81
N TRP A 222 4.04 -12.16 -3.94
CA TRP A 222 4.33 -11.28 -5.06
C TRP A 222 3.97 -11.96 -6.38
N ASP A 223 3.21 -11.29 -7.23
CA ASP A 223 2.86 -11.74 -8.58
C ASP A 223 3.91 -11.20 -9.57
N ASP A 224 4.42 -12.07 -10.44
CA ASP A 224 5.57 -11.77 -11.33
C ASP A 224 5.26 -10.73 -12.42
N ASP A 225 3.99 -10.49 -12.75
CA ASP A 225 3.56 -9.66 -13.88
C ASP A 225 2.89 -8.33 -13.51
N ASP A 226 2.73 -8.07 -12.21
CA ASP A 226 2.17 -6.82 -11.68
C ASP A 226 3.23 -5.74 -11.43
N TRP A 227 2.77 -4.52 -11.11
CA TRP A 227 3.66 -3.43 -10.70
C TRP A 227 3.47 -3.02 -9.25
N TYR A 228 4.59 -2.79 -8.58
CA TYR A 228 4.67 -2.47 -7.16
C TYR A 228 5.52 -1.24 -6.93
N GLY A 229 5.00 -0.29 -6.15
CA GLY A 229 5.72 0.91 -5.76
C GLY A 229 6.85 0.61 -4.78
N PRO A 230 7.86 1.49 -4.67
CA PRO A 230 9.08 1.25 -3.88
C PRO A 230 8.86 1.17 -2.37
N GLU A 231 7.64 1.42 -1.88
CA GLU A 231 7.31 1.33 -0.45
C GLU A 231 6.24 0.28 -0.16
N HIS A 232 5.88 -0.55 -1.15
CA HIS A 232 4.80 -1.54 -1.06
C HIS A 232 4.90 -2.46 0.16
N LEU A 233 6.05 -3.12 0.36
CA LEU A 233 6.23 -4.01 1.51
C LEU A 233 6.20 -3.25 2.83
N SER A 234 6.78 -2.04 2.87
CA SER A 234 6.76 -1.21 4.08
C SER A 234 5.35 -0.70 4.42
N ASP A 235 4.51 -0.42 3.41
CA ASP A 235 3.11 -0.04 3.62
C ASP A 235 2.31 -1.20 4.21
N LEU A 236 2.52 -2.43 3.71
CA LEU A 236 1.86 -3.61 4.26
C LEU A 236 2.29 -3.87 5.72
N LEU A 237 3.58 -3.74 6.04
CA LEU A 237 4.05 -3.89 7.43
C LEU A 237 3.52 -2.79 8.36
N LEU A 238 3.47 -1.54 7.89
CA LEU A 238 2.82 -0.45 8.62
C LEU A 238 1.35 -0.80 8.88
N ALA A 239 0.64 -1.27 7.85
CA ALA A 239 -0.75 -1.69 7.95
C ALA A 239 -0.96 -2.81 8.95
N MET A 240 -0.15 -3.86 8.92
CA MET A 240 -0.17 -4.93 9.91
C MET A 240 0.03 -4.37 11.32
N THR A 241 0.97 -3.45 11.50
CA THR A 241 1.31 -2.88 12.81
C THR A 241 0.20 -2.00 13.37
N TYR A 242 -0.34 -1.03 12.60
CA TYR A 242 -1.36 -0.11 13.12
C TYR A 242 -2.76 -0.70 13.18
N SER A 243 -3.05 -1.75 12.41
CA SER A 243 -4.36 -2.43 12.43
C SER A 243 -4.38 -3.59 13.42
N GLY A 244 -3.25 -4.25 13.65
CA GLY A 244 -3.18 -5.51 14.38
C GLY A 244 -3.84 -6.67 13.62
N ALA A 245 -3.91 -6.58 12.29
CA ALA A 245 -4.52 -7.61 11.45
C ALA A 245 -3.61 -8.83 11.26
N ASP A 246 -4.25 -9.99 11.15
CA ASP A 246 -3.59 -11.27 10.93
C ASP A 246 -3.09 -11.44 9.49
N LEU A 247 -3.85 -10.86 8.54
CA LEU A 247 -3.50 -10.78 7.13
C LEU A 247 -3.81 -9.37 6.61
N VAL A 248 -2.88 -8.82 5.85
CA VAL A 248 -3.03 -7.52 5.18
C VAL A 248 -2.85 -7.63 3.68
N GLY A 249 -3.43 -6.68 2.95
CA GLY A 249 -3.20 -6.51 1.53
C GLY A 249 -3.73 -5.16 1.04
N THR A 250 -3.60 -4.88 -0.26
CA THR A 250 -4.03 -3.59 -0.83
C THR A 250 -5.36 -3.70 -1.53
N ALA A 251 -6.03 -2.56 -1.73
CA ALA A 251 -7.10 -2.45 -2.71
C ALA A 251 -6.56 -2.63 -4.14
N PRO A 252 -7.24 -3.40 -5.01
CA PRO A 252 -6.93 -3.43 -6.43
C PRO A 252 -7.55 -2.19 -7.09
N GLU A 253 -6.91 -1.04 -6.90
CA GLU A 253 -7.42 0.26 -7.33
C GLU A 253 -7.02 0.61 -8.77
N PHE A 254 -5.78 0.29 -9.16
CA PHE A 254 -5.29 0.52 -10.52
C PHE A 254 -5.14 -0.79 -11.29
N PHE A 255 -5.56 -0.77 -12.55
CA PHE A 255 -5.38 -1.89 -13.47
C PHE A 255 -4.75 -1.39 -14.76
N TYR A 256 -3.82 -2.15 -15.31
CA TYR A 256 -3.33 -1.95 -16.67
C TYR A 256 -3.91 -3.03 -17.59
N LEU A 257 -4.80 -2.60 -18.49
CA LEU A 257 -5.43 -3.44 -19.49
C LEU A 257 -4.49 -3.52 -20.70
N GLN A 258 -3.48 -4.38 -20.61
CA GLN A 258 -2.41 -4.52 -21.61
C GLN A 258 -2.90 -4.61 -23.07
N PRO A 259 -3.97 -5.37 -23.39
CA PRO A 259 -4.44 -5.51 -24.77
C PRO A 259 -5.03 -4.22 -25.36
N LEU A 260 -5.45 -3.30 -24.49
CA LEU A 260 -6.04 -2.02 -24.87
C LEU A 260 -5.05 -0.87 -24.75
N ASP A 261 -3.87 -1.09 -24.16
CA ASP A 261 -2.91 -0.03 -23.81
C ASP A 261 -3.61 1.08 -22.99
N VAL A 262 -4.30 0.69 -21.92
CA VAL A 262 -5.08 1.59 -21.06
C VAL A 262 -4.82 1.27 -19.59
N THR A 263 -4.51 2.28 -18.80
CA THR A 263 -4.62 2.22 -17.33
C THR A 263 -6.00 2.71 -16.91
N ILE A 264 -6.65 1.96 -16.03
CA ILE A 264 -7.88 2.39 -15.36
C ILE A 264 -7.67 2.52 -13.86
N ARG A 265 -8.50 3.35 -13.24
CA ARG A 265 -8.65 3.43 -11.79
C ARG A 265 -10.08 3.13 -11.40
N ARG A 266 -10.24 2.39 -10.31
CA ARG A 266 -11.50 2.00 -9.70
C ARG A 266 -11.58 2.56 -8.28
N THR A 267 -12.62 3.34 -7.98
CA THR A 267 -12.84 3.93 -6.66
C THR A 267 -13.95 3.24 -5.86
N ASP A 268 -14.45 2.10 -6.35
CA ASP A 268 -15.45 1.26 -5.67
C ASP A 268 -14.84 0.34 -4.59
N TYR A 269 -13.50 0.36 -4.43
CA TYR A 269 -12.82 -0.24 -3.28
C TYR A 269 -12.48 0.80 -2.20
N SER A 270 -13.01 0.58 -1.00
CA SER A 270 -12.60 1.31 0.19
C SER A 270 -11.19 0.92 0.63
N SER A 271 -10.38 1.90 1.04
CA SER A 271 -9.08 1.69 1.68
C SER A 271 -9.17 1.85 3.20
N GLU A 272 -8.19 1.31 3.91
CA GLU A 272 -8.08 1.37 5.38
C GLU A 272 -9.31 0.79 6.08
N VAL A 273 -9.73 -0.41 5.64
CA VAL A 273 -10.93 -1.08 6.15
C VAL A 273 -10.65 -2.53 6.55
N TRP A 274 -11.38 -3.02 7.55
CA TRP A 274 -11.56 -4.45 7.77
C TRP A 274 -12.44 -5.02 6.66
N THR A 275 -12.01 -6.12 6.03
CA THR A 275 -12.68 -6.71 4.86
C THR A 275 -12.24 -8.15 4.69
N ASP A 276 -13.02 -8.94 3.96
CA ASP A 276 -12.73 -10.29 3.48
C ASP A 276 -11.89 -10.35 2.18
N HIS A 277 -11.61 -9.19 1.56
CA HIS A 277 -11.06 -9.14 0.21
C HIS A 277 -9.91 -8.15 0.05
N VAL A 278 -8.76 -8.65 -0.41
CA VAL A 278 -7.57 -7.89 -0.83
C VAL A 278 -7.05 -8.36 -2.19
N ALA A 279 -6.23 -7.56 -2.86
CA ALA A 279 -5.57 -7.99 -4.09
C ALA A 279 -4.62 -9.18 -3.83
N GLY A 280 -4.71 -10.21 -4.67
CA GLY A 280 -4.04 -11.50 -4.47
C GLY A 280 -2.52 -11.40 -4.35
N GLY A 281 -1.87 -10.76 -5.32
CA GLY A 281 -0.42 -10.49 -5.31
C GLY A 281 0.07 -9.50 -4.25
N THR A 282 -0.75 -9.14 -3.25
CA THR A 282 -0.39 -8.15 -2.22
C THR A 282 -0.55 -8.69 -0.79
N ILE A 283 -0.83 -9.98 -0.66
CA ILE A 283 -1.06 -10.61 0.64
C ILE A 283 0.23 -10.62 1.47
N LEU A 284 0.16 -10.15 2.72
CA LEU A 284 1.20 -10.28 3.72
C LEU A 284 0.59 -10.78 5.04
N LEU A 285 1.23 -11.76 5.67
CA LEU A 285 0.76 -12.40 6.91
C LEU A 285 1.91 -13.02 7.70
N GLY A 286 1.66 -13.37 8.97
CA GLY A 286 2.62 -14.10 9.79
C GLY A 286 2.84 -15.53 9.26
N ARG A 287 4.08 -16.00 9.23
CA ARG A 287 4.43 -17.37 8.78
C ARG A 287 3.73 -18.44 9.60
N ALA A 288 3.68 -18.27 10.93
CA ALA A 288 3.00 -19.21 11.82
C ALA A 288 1.51 -19.36 11.50
N LEU A 289 0.83 -18.24 11.20
CA LEU A 289 -0.57 -18.26 10.77
C LEU A 289 -0.72 -18.94 9.41
N LEU A 290 0.15 -18.63 8.45
CA LEU A 290 0.14 -19.29 7.13
C LEU A 290 0.24 -20.81 7.28
N GLU A 291 1.11 -21.30 8.15
CA GLU A 291 1.25 -22.74 8.47
C GLU A 291 0.02 -23.30 9.19
N GLU A 292 -0.52 -22.58 10.17
CA GLU A 292 -1.70 -22.98 10.96
C GLU A 292 -2.94 -23.18 10.10
N VAL A 293 -3.21 -22.27 9.16
CA VAL A 293 -4.42 -22.29 8.32
C VAL A 293 -4.26 -23.16 7.07
N GLY A 294 -3.13 -23.85 6.91
CA GLY A 294 -2.87 -24.78 5.81
C GLY A 294 -2.33 -24.15 4.52
N GLY A 295 -1.94 -22.88 4.56
CA GLY A 295 -1.28 -22.19 3.45
C GLY A 295 -2.20 -21.75 2.31
N PHE A 296 -1.60 -21.53 1.14
CA PHE A 296 -2.31 -21.30 -0.12
C PHE A 296 -3.06 -22.57 -0.53
N GLY A 297 -4.29 -22.43 -1.05
CA GLY A 297 -5.09 -23.59 -1.43
C GLY A 297 -4.43 -24.40 -2.55
N PRO A 298 -4.35 -25.74 -2.47
CA PRO A 298 -3.60 -26.60 -3.41
C PRO A 298 -4.35 -26.79 -4.74
N GLN A 299 -4.67 -25.68 -5.40
CA GLN A 299 -5.45 -25.58 -6.62
C GLN A 299 -4.65 -24.78 -7.65
N ASP A 300 -4.95 -24.97 -8.93
CA ASP A 300 -4.33 -24.20 -10.01
C ASP A 300 -4.80 -22.73 -10.03
N ARG A 301 -5.94 -22.46 -9.40
CA ARG A 301 -6.64 -21.17 -9.40
C ARG A 301 -7.38 -20.97 -8.09
N GLY A 302 -7.36 -19.74 -7.58
CA GLY A 302 -8.14 -19.37 -6.39
C GLY A 302 -7.44 -19.71 -5.08
N GLU A 303 -6.15 -19.99 -5.14
CA GLU A 303 -5.24 -20.25 -4.03
C GLU A 303 -5.26 -19.12 -2.98
N ASP A 304 -5.27 -17.86 -3.43
CA ASP A 304 -5.37 -16.68 -2.55
C ASP A 304 -6.76 -16.58 -1.88
N ALA A 305 -7.82 -16.93 -2.62
CA ALA A 305 -9.18 -16.90 -2.09
C ALA A 305 -9.40 -18.00 -1.05
N HIS A 306 -8.75 -19.16 -1.24
CA HIS A 306 -8.71 -20.21 -0.24
C HIS A 306 -8.00 -19.73 1.03
N LEU A 307 -6.78 -19.19 0.92
CA LEU A 307 -6.02 -18.70 2.07
C LEU A 307 -6.82 -17.68 2.89
N ARG A 308 -7.43 -16.67 2.24
CA ARG A 308 -8.26 -15.67 2.95
C ARG A 308 -9.40 -16.32 3.72
N ARG A 309 -10.12 -17.27 3.09
CA ARG A 309 -11.21 -17.99 3.75
C ARG A 309 -10.72 -18.80 4.96
N SER A 310 -9.60 -19.51 4.82
CA SER A 310 -9.01 -20.29 5.91
C SER A 310 -8.59 -19.41 7.09
N VAL A 311 -8.06 -18.21 6.84
CA VAL A 311 -7.76 -17.22 7.88
C VAL A 311 -9.04 -16.78 8.61
N GLU A 312 -10.12 -16.47 7.89
CA GLU A 312 -11.39 -16.08 8.49
C GLU A 312 -12.03 -17.22 9.29
N GLU A 313 -11.98 -18.46 8.78
CA GLU A 313 -12.48 -19.66 9.46
C GLU A 313 -11.71 -19.95 10.76
N ALA A 314 -10.43 -19.58 10.82
CA ALA A 314 -9.61 -19.61 12.05
C ALA A 314 -9.87 -18.42 13.00
N GLY A 315 -10.79 -17.51 12.65
CA GLY A 315 -11.11 -16.31 13.43
C GLY A 315 -10.15 -15.14 13.22
N GLY A 316 -9.24 -15.25 12.25
CA GLY A 316 -8.32 -14.19 11.88
C GLY A 316 -9.02 -13.02 11.18
N ARG A 317 -8.40 -11.85 11.26
CA ARG A 317 -8.94 -10.60 10.73
C ARG A 317 -8.08 -10.08 9.59
N ILE A 318 -8.74 -9.75 8.48
CA ILE A 318 -8.11 -9.24 7.28
C ILE A 318 -8.29 -7.72 7.18
N TYR A 319 -7.21 -7.02 6.86
CA TYR A 319 -7.21 -5.56 6.69
C TYR A 319 -6.72 -5.14 5.31
N ARG A 320 -7.45 -4.22 4.68
CA ARG A 320 -7.12 -3.68 3.35
C ARG A 320 -6.63 -2.25 3.44
N THR A 321 -5.39 -2.03 3.04
CA THR A 321 -4.80 -0.68 2.90
C THR A 321 -5.05 -0.10 1.50
N HIS A 322 -4.63 1.15 1.26
CA HIS A 322 -4.76 1.81 -0.05
C HIS A 322 -4.13 1.04 -1.22
N GLY A 323 -4.69 1.21 -2.42
CA GLY A 323 -4.20 0.58 -3.66
C GLY A 323 -3.27 1.44 -4.51
N LEU A 324 -2.96 2.67 -4.08
CA LEU A 324 -2.24 3.65 -4.91
C LEU A 324 -0.81 3.23 -5.29
N GLY A 325 -0.19 2.31 -4.54
CA GLY A 325 1.16 1.80 -4.82
C GLY A 325 1.21 0.52 -5.66
N TYR A 326 0.09 0.05 -6.21
CA TYR A 326 0.00 -1.24 -6.89
C TYR A 326 -0.83 -1.13 -8.16
N VAL A 327 -0.36 -1.73 -9.25
CA VAL A 327 -1.10 -1.83 -10.51
C VAL A 327 -1.19 -3.28 -10.93
N LEU A 328 -2.42 -3.76 -11.04
CA LEU A 328 -2.72 -5.11 -11.48
C LEU A 328 -2.69 -5.20 -13.00
N ARG A 329 -1.90 -6.11 -13.57
CA ARG A 329 -1.88 -6.39 -15.00
C ARG A 329 -3.06 -7.27 -15.39
N ARG A 330 -3.79 -6.86 -16.43
CA ARG A 330 -4.77 -7.71 -17.13
C ARG A 330 -4.33 -7.93 -18.57
N SER A 331 -4.00 -9.18 -18.91
CA SER A 331 -3.71 -9.62 -20.28
C SER A 331 -4.77 -10.59 -20.81
N LEU A 332 -4.78 -10.86 -22.12
CA LEU A 332 -5.71 -11.82 -22.77
C LEU A 332 -5.37 -13.29 -22.46
N SER A 333 -4.29 -13.56 -21.75
CA SER A 333 -3.83 -14.93 -21.49
C SER A 333 -4.87 -15.71 -20.70
N ALA A 334 -5.08 -16.96 -21.09
CA ALA A 334 -5.96 -17.94 -20.43
C ALA A 334 -5.54 -18.27 -18.98
N ASP A 335 -4.43 -17.69 -18.51
CA ASP A 335 -3.78 -17.94 -17.22
C ASP A 335 -4.25 -16.99 -16.10
N HIS A 336 -5.06 -15.97 -16.42
CA HIS A 336 -5.62 -15.09 -15.39
C HIS A 336 -6.79 -15.75 -14.67
N THR A 337 -6.75 -15.76 -13.35
CA THR A 337 -7.80 -16.30 -12.47
C THR A 337 -9.15 -15.58 -12.58
N TRP A 338 -9.18 -14.37 -13.16
CA TRP A 338 -10.40 -13.56 -13.31
C TRP A 338 -10.88 -13.55 -14.77
N ASN A 339 -11.86 -14.39 -15.08
CA ASN A 339 -12.50 -14.48 -16.40
C ASN A 339 -13.46 -13.31 -16.72
N LEU A 340 -13.26 -12.12 -16.15
CA LEU A 340 -14.08 -10.96 -16.49
C LEU A 340 -13.59 -10.36 -17.82
N PRO A 341 -14.50 -10.09 -18.78
CA PRO A 341 -14.11 -9.46 -20.03
C PRO A 341 -13.54 -8.06 -19.77
N LEU A 342 -12.59 -7.61 -20.58
CA LEU A 342 -12.00 -6.27 -20.46
C LEU A 342 -13.06 -5.15 -20.46
N ALA A 343 -14.16 -5.34 -21.17
CA ALA A 343 -15.31 -4.43 -21.17
C ALA A 343 -15.93 -4.23 -19.78
N HIS A 344 -15.90 -5.25 -18.90
CA HIS A 344 -16.32 -5.10 -17.52
C HIS A 344 -15.45 -4.05 -16.81
N PHE A 345 -14.12 -4.18 -16.91
CA PHE A 345 -13.17 -3.27 -16.27
C PHE A 345 -13.33 -1.83 -16.76
N LEU A 346 -13.53 -1.62 -18.07
CA LEU A 346 -13.80 -0.28 -18.62
C LEU A 346 -15.12 0.30 -18.08
N ARG A 347 -16.17 -0.51 -17.95
CA ARG A 347 -17.49 -0.06 -17.48
C ARG A 347 -17.47 0.39 -16.02
N VAL A 348 -16.70 -0.29 -15.17
CA VAL A 348 -16.62 0.02 -13.74
C VAL A 348 -15.48 0.99 -13.40
N ALA A 349 -14.71 1.42 -14.40
CA ALA A 349 -13.62 2.37 -14.21
C ALA A 349 -14.15 3.77 -13.88
N THR A 350 -13.61 4.36 -12.83
CA THR A 350 -13.81 5.76 -12.48
C THR A 350 -12.97 6.68 -13.37
N ASN A 351 -11.75 6.25 -13.68
CA ASN A 351 -10.85 6.94 -14.62
C ASN A 351 -10.29 5.96 -15.65
N GLN A 352 -9.99 6.48 -16.84
CA GLN A 352 -9.31 5.75 -17.90
C GLN A 352 -8.28 6.67 -18.54
N TRP A 353 -7.06 6.16 -18.73
CA TRP A 353 -6.00 6.87 -19.42
C TRP A 353 -5.32 5.95 -20.42
N ARG A 354 -4.97 6.49 -21.59
CA ARG A 354 -4.18 5.76 -22.58
C ARG A 354 -2.74 5.60 -22.12
N GLY A 355 -2.17 4.44 -22.38
CA GLY A 355 -0.84 4.04 -21.94
C GLY A 355 -0.79 3.59 -20.49
N PHE A 356 0.41 3.26 -20.04
CA PHE A 356 0.70 3.01 -18.63
C PHE A 356 0.72 4.34 -17.85
N ARG A 357 -0.33 4.57 -17.04
CA ARG A 357 -0.58 5.81 -16.28
C ARG A 357 -0.93 5.51 -14.82
N PRO A 358 0.05 5.00 -14.04
CA PRO A 358 -0.17 4.68 -12.64
C PRO A 358 -0.28 5.94 -11.77
N SER A 359 -0.60 5.73 -10.48
CA SER A 359 -0.41 6.73 -9.45
C SER A 359 1.06 7.17 -9.33
N LEU A 360 1.28 8.40 -8.86
CA LEU A 360 2.62 8.93 -8.54
C LEU A 360 3.33 8.18 -7.41
N LEU A 361 2.65 7.28 -6.71
CA LEU A 361 3.30 6.44 -5.69
C LEU A 361 3.98 5.20 -6.28
N LEU A 362 3.74 4.85 -7.55
CA LEU A 362 4.46 3.77 -8.20
C LEU A 362 5.92 4.16 -8.52
N ASP A 363 6.23 5.46 -8.49
CA ASP A 363 7.58 6.00 -8.77
C ASP A 363 8.11 5.45 -10.09
N THR A 364 7.34 5.51 -11.18
CA THR A 364 7.78 4.96 -12.47
C THR A 364 9.06 5.65 -12.93
N PRO A 365 10.11 4.90 -13.33
CA PRO A 365 11.32 5.47 -13.91
C PRO A 365 11.07 6.32 -15.15
#